data_AF-A0A847B4I2-F1
#
_entry.id   AF-A0A847B4I2-F1
#
_cell.length_a   1.000
_cell.length_b   1.000
_cell.length_c   1.000
_cell.angle_alpha   90.00
_cell.angle_beta   90.00
_cell.angle_gamma   90.00
#
_symmetry.space_group_name_H-M   'P 1'
#
loop_
_entity.id
_entity.type
_entity.pdbx_description
1 polymer ?
#
loop_
_entity_poly.entity_id
_entity_poly.type
_entity_poly.pdbx_seq_one_letter_code
_entity_poly.pdbx_strand_id
1 'polypeptide(L)' 'MRFAIYARDGYRCRKCKRKTNDLEVDHIYPISKGGKSNFNNLQTLCRRCNKRKGANIEY' A
#
# COMPACT_ATOMS: atom_id res chain seq x y z
N MET A 1 5.44 11.90 -4.27
CA MET A 1 4.31 11.30 -3.52
C MET A 1 4.69 10.10 -2.66
N ARG A 2 5.53 9.16 -3.15
CA ARG A 2 5.94 7.93 -2.43
C ARG A 2 6.42 8.16 -0.99
N PHE A 3 7.40 9.05 -0.78
CA PHE A 3 7.94 9.31 0.56
C PHE A 3 6.90 9.87 1.55
N ALA A 4 5.95 10.68 1.08
CA ALA A 4 4.87 11.21 1.91
C ALA A 4 3.92 10.11 2.40
N ILE A 5 3.60 9.13 1.54
CA ILE A 5 2.79 7.96 1.91
C ILE A 5 3.53 7.11 2.95
N TYR A 6 4.84 6.90 2.77
CA TYR A 6 5.66 6.16 3.73
C TYR A 6 5.75 6.86 5.08
N ALA A 7 5.98 8.18 5.08
CA ALA A 7 6.02 8.97 6.30
C ALA A 7 4.68 8.93 7.06
N ARG A 8 3.56 9.15 6.36
CA ARG A 8 2.20 9.03 6.92
C ARG A 8 1.95 7.67 7.55
N ASP A 9 2.40 6.61 6.88
CA ASP A 9 2.19 5.24 7.33
C ASP A 9 3.26 4.76 8.33
N GLY A 10 4.17 5.65 8.74
CA GLY A 10 5.19 5.38 9.76
C GLY A 10 6.29 4.42 9.29
N TYR A 11 6.57 4.37 7.98
CA TYR A 11 7.50 3.43 7.36
C TYR A 11 7.20 1.97 7.74
N ARG A 12 5.91 1.63 7.82
CA ARG A 12 5.41 0.31 8.18
C ARG A 12 4.35 -0.15 7.20
N CYS A 13 4.30 -1.46 6.97
CA CYS A 13 3.22 -2.06 6.21
C CYS A 13 1.88 -1.82 6.91
N ARG A 14 0.90 -1.25 6.21
CA ARG A 14 -0.44 -0.96 6.77
C ARG A 14 -1.23 -2.22 7.10
N LYS A 15 -0.94 -3.35 6.44
CA LYS A 15 -1.57 -4.65 6.70
C LYS A 15 -0.94 -5.39 7.88
N CYS A 16 0.34 -5.77 7.81
CA CYS A 16 0.99 -6.58 8.84
C CYS A 16 1.73 -5.79 9.93
N LYS A 17 1.75 -4.45 9.83
CA LYS A 17 2.38 -3.51 10.78
C LYS A 17 3.90 -3.61 10.94
N ARG A 18 4.57 -4.50 10.19
CA ARG A 18 6.03 -4.67 10.23
C ARG A 18 6.75 -3.46 9.62
N LYS A 19 7.82 -3.02 10.28
CA LYS A 19 8.83 -2.11 9.72
C LYS A 19 9.82 -2.93 8.92
N THR A 20 10.04 -2.56 7.66
CA THR A 20 10.90 -3.31 6.74
C THR A 20 11.39 -2.39 5.62
N ASN A 21 12.42 -2.82 4.90
CA ASN A 21 13.01 -2.06 3.80
C ASN A 21 12.31 -2.35 2.45
N ASP A 22 11.54 -3.43 2.35
CA ASP A 22 10.80 -3.84 1.13
C ASP A 22 9.39 -3.23 1.07
N LEU A 23 9.28 -1.92 1.31
CA LEU A 23 8.00 -1.21 1.23
C LEU A 23 7.69 -0.75 -0.20
N GLU A 24 6.42 -0.87 -0.56
CA GLU A 24 5.83 -0.50 -1.83
C GLU A 24 4.58 0.34 -1.57
N VAL A 25 4.30 1.28 -2.48
CA VAL A 25 3.04 2.02 -2.47
C VAL A 25 2.05 1.22 -3.31
N ASP A 26 0.90 0.93 -2.72
CA ASP A 26 -0.17 0.15 -3.33
C ASP A 26 -1.48 0.93 -3.28
N HIS A 27 -2.37 0.66 -4.24
CA HIS A 27 -3.71 1.23 -4.28
C HIS A 27 -4.66 0.39 -3.42
N ILE A 28 -5.23 0.98 -2.37
CA ILE A 28 -6.25 0.34 -1.50
C ILE A 28 -7.38 -0.24 -2.37
N TYR A 29 -7.93 0.59 -3.25
CA TYR A 29 -8.83 0.19 -4.32
C TYR A 29 -8.04 0.11 -5.64
N PRO A 30 -7.88 -1.08 -6.25
CA PRO A 30 -7.05 -1.26 -7.45
C PRO A 30 -7.49 -0.40 -8.63
N ILE A 31 -6.51 0.06 -9.43
CA ILE A 31 -6.78 0.81 -10.68
C ILE A 31 -7.71 0.02 -11.60
N SER A 32 -7.50 -1.30 -11.73
CA SER A 32 -8.32 -2.16 -12.57
C SER A 32 -9.80 -2.21 -12.19
N LYS A 33 -10.16 -1.77 -10.98
CA LYS A 33 -11.54 -1.68 -10.50
C LYS A 33 -12.08 -0.24 -10.51
N GLY A 34 -11.29 0.75 -10.94
CA GLY A 34 -11.65 2.18 -10.94
C GLY A 34 -10.93 3.02 -9.88
N GLY A 35 -9.88 2.48 -9.26
CA GLY A 35 -9.08 3.17 -8.24
C GLY A 35 -8.31 4.36 -8.77
N LYS A 36 -8.32 5.46 -8.00
CA LYS A 36 -7.59 6.68 -8.33
C LYS A 36 -6.22 6.69 -7.65
N SER A 37 -5.22 7.28 -8.30
CA SER A 37 -3.89 7.53 -7.73
C SER A 37 -3.87 8.79 -6.87
N ASN A 38 -4.72 8.85 -5.84
CA ASN A 38 -4.79 9.97 -4.90
C ASN A 38 -4.30 9.56 -3.50
N PHE A 39 -4.01 10.55 -2.66
CA PHE A 39 -3.40 10.30 -1.36
C PHE A 39 -4.23 9.37 -0.46
N ASN A 40 -5.55 9.43 -0.58
CA ASN A 40 -6.48 8.64 0.23
C ASN A 40 -6.58 7.18 -0.22
N ASN A 41 -6.35 6.90 -1.50
CA ASN A 41 -6.40 5.55 -2.07
C ASN A 41 -5.01 4.88 -2.13
N LEU A 42 -3.94 5.55 -1.75
CA LEU A 42 -2.61 4.97 -1.70
C LEU A 42 -2.26 4.56 -0.27
N GLN A 43 -1.61 3.41 -0.12
CA GLN A 43 -1.14 2.87 1.16
C GLN A 43 0.24 2.25 1.03
N THR A 44 0.93 2.11 2.16
CA THR A 44 2.21 1.41 2.25
C THR A 44 2.00 -0.07 2.57
N LEU A 45 2.52 -0.97 1.73
CA LEU A 45 2.57 -2.41 1.99
C LEU A 45 4.01 -2.92 1.89
N CYS A 46 4.34 -3.97 2.65
CA CYS A 46 5.55 -4.74 2.33
C CYS A 46 5.31 -5.60 1.09
N ARG A 47 6.36 -5.95 0.36
CA ARG A 47 6.29 -6.75 -0.87
C ARG A 47 5.50 -8.04 -0.69
N ARG A 48 5.64 -8.73 0.46
CA ARG A 48 4.86 -9.94 0.77
C ARG A 48 3.35 -9.67 0.84
N CYS A 49 2.94 -8.63 1.57
CA CYS A 49 1.53 -8.26 1.68
C CYS A 49 0.98 -7.74 0.37
N ASN A 50 1.76 -6.95 -0.38
CA ASN A 50 1.39 -6.44 -1.70
C ASN A 50 1.15 -7.59 -2.69
N LYS A 51 2.08 -8.56 -2.75
CA LYS A 51 1.92 -9.76 -3.58
C LYS A 51 0.68 -10.58 -3.18
N ARG A 52 0.38 -10.69 -1.87
CA ARG A 52 -0.82 -11.40 -1.39
C ARG A 52 -2.13 -10.68 -1.77
N LYS A 53 -2.13 -9.35 -1.76
CA LYS A 53 -3.27 -8.52 -2.17
C LYS A 53 -3.63 -8.73 -3.63
N GLY A 54 -2.66 -8.56 -4.53
CA GLY A 54 -2.92 -8.49 -5.96
C GLY A 54 -3.98 -7.43 -6.31
N ALA A 55 -5.02 -7.83 -7.04
CA ALA A 55 -6.16 -6.99 -7.41
C ALA A 55 -7.37 -7.12 -6.46
N ASN A 56 -7.18 -7.69 -5.27
CA ASN A 56 -8.23 -7.80 -4.26
C ASN A 56 -8.28 -6.54 -3.37
N ILE A 57 -9.47 -6.23 -2.87
CA ILE A 57 -9.71 -5.10 -1.96
C ILE A 57 -9.59 -5.57 -0.51
N GLU A 58 -10.01 -6.81 -0.22
CA GLU A 58 -9.88 -7.48 1.08
C GLU A 58 -8.86 -8.64 0.97
N TYR A 59 -7.81 -8.62 1.81
CA TYR A 59 -6.70 -9.61 1.84
C TYR A 59 -5.90 -9.52 3.14
#